data_AF-A0A6J8E676-F1
#
_entry.id   AF-A0A6J8E676-F1
#
_cell.length_a   1.000
_cell.length_b   1.000
_cell.length_c   1.000
_cell.angle_alpha   90.00
_cell.angle_beta   90.00
_cell.angle_gamma   90.00
#
_symmetry.space_group_name_H-M   'P 1'
#
loop_
_entity.id
_entity.type
_entity.pdbx_description
1 polymer ?
#
loop_
_entity_poly.entity_id
_entity_poly.type
_entity_poly.pdbx_seq_one_letter_code
_entity_poly.pdbx_strand_id
1 'polypeptide(L)'
;MTMKLNNILKSCAESLKDKQLLSKLSTWDAIAQDLKYHPTCLVALYNKERAVKKKKSEQTEIDIDAENEAGDVALSELVNYIFETQKNSHGTTVFRLADLANMYERRNQQLSVGSLLIHRTRLKEMLLAKISDLQAYTKDMEGLLVFEKDVGPEIALA
;
A
#
# COMPACT_ATOMS: atom_id res chain seq x y z
N MET A 1 -38.40 3.75 7.71
CA MET A 1 -37.28 4.66 8.05
C MET A 1 -36.53 4.26 9.33
N THR A 2 -36.98 3.24 10.04
CA THR A 2 -36.57 2.83 11.40
C THR A 2 -35.28 1.99 11.47
N MET A 3 -35.08 1.08 10.52
CA MET A 3 -33.85 0.25 10.45
C MET A 3 -32.57 1.06 10.19
N LYS A 4 -32.71 2.26 9.60
CA LYS A 4 -31.56 3.13 9.30
C LYS A 4 -30.87 3.61 10.58
N LEU A 5 -31.63 3.97 11.63
CA LEU A 5 -31.06 4.48 12.87
C LEU A 5 -30.29 3.39 13.64
N ASN A 6 -30.84 2.18 13.70
CA ASN A 6 -30.18 1.06 14.37
C ASN A 6 -28.85 0.70 13.70
N ASN A 7 -28.84 0.65 12.36
CA ASN A 7 -27.63 0.38 11.58
C ASN A 7 -26.56 1.47 11.79
N ILE A 8 -26.97 2.74 11.85
CA ILE A 8 -26.04 3.85 12.14
C ILE A 8 -25.47 3.70 13.54
N LEU A 9 -26.30 3.47 14.56
CA LEU A 9 -25.86 3.31 15.94
C LEU A 9 -24.91 2.13 16.11
N LYS A 10 -25.20 1.00 15.44
CA LYS A 10 -24.35 -0.18 15.44
C LYS A 10 -22.99 0.13 14.79
N SER A 11 -22.97 0.78 13.63
CA SER A 11 -21.74 1.23 12.96
C SER A 11 -20.91 2.18 13.83
N CYS A 12 -21.57 3.12 14.53
CA CYS A 12 -20.89 4.04 15.45
C CYS A 12 -20.31 3.27 16.66
N ALA A 13 -21.07 2.34 17.24
CA ALA A 13 -20.64 1.54 18.38
C ALA A 13 -19.48 0.60 18.02
N GLU A 14 -19.49 0.01 16.82
CA GLU A 14 -18.38 -0.77 16.26
C GLU A 14 -17.12 0.09 16.09
N SER A 15 -17.28 1.28 15.47
CA SER A 15 -16.18 2.24 15.28
C SER A 15 -15.58 2.71 16.60
N LEU A 16 -16.40 2.86 17.63
CA LEU A 16 -16.00 3.29 18.98
C LEU A 16 -15.58 2.13 19.90
N LYS A 17 -15.75 0.88 19.47
CA LYS A 17 -15.60 -0.34 20.30
C LYS A 17 -16.39 -0.27 21.61
N ASP A 18 -17.56 0.36 21.60
CA ASP A 18 -18.42 0.49 22.78
C ASP A 18 -19.17 -0.83 23.04
N LYS A 19 -18.57 -1.69 23.86
CA LYS A 19 -19.09 -3.02 24.18
C LYS A 19 -20.46 -2.98 24.86
N GLN A 20 -20.77 -1.91 25.61
CA GLN A 20 -22.05 -1.78 26.31
C GLN A 20 -23.16 -1.36 25.35
N LEU A 21 -22.86 -0.48 24.41
CA LEU A 21 -23.83 -0.10 23.37
C LEU A 21 -24.08 -1.27 22.41
N LEU A 22 -23.03 -2.00 22.01
CA LEU A 22 -23.15 -3.18 21.16
C LEU A 22 -23.96 -4.32 21.80
N SER A 23 -23.77 -4.60 23.09
CA SER A 23 -24.54 -5.64 23.76
C SER A 23 -26.02 -5.29 23.85
N LYS A 24 -26.36 -4.03 24.13
CA LYS A 24 -27.75 -3.55 24.17
C LYS A 24 -28.44 -3.60 22.82
N LEU A 25 -27.74 -3.23 21.74
CA LEU A 25 -28.24 -3.28 20.36
C LEU A 25 -28.30 -4.70 19.80
N SER A 26 -27.58 -5.67 20.38
CA SER A 26 -27.62 -7.08 19.97
C SER A 26 -28.83 -7.82 20.56
N THR A 27 -29.26 -7.42 21.75
CA THR A 27 -30.41 -8.04 22.44
C THR A 27 -31.73 -7.62 21.82
N TRP A 28 -31.86 -6.36 21.38
CA TRP A 28 -33.11 -5.83 20.85
C TRP A 28 -32.88 -4.52 20.09
N ASP A 29 -33.71 -4.25 19.07
CA ASP A 29 -33.60 -3.04 18.26
C ASP A 29 -33.87 -1.77 19.09
N ALA A 30 -33.13 -0.69 18.79
CA ALA A 30 -33.17 0.56 19.55
C ALA A 30 -34.60 1.12 19.74
N ILE A 31 -35.46 0.91 18.76
CA ILE A 31 -36.86 1.37 18.77
C ILE A 31 -37.72 0.48 19.66
N ALA A 32 -37.47 -0.81 19.64
CA ALA A 32 -38.28 -1.76 20.38
C ALA A 32 -37.88 -1.77 21.88
N GLN A 33 -36.71 -1.21 22.24
CA GLN A 33 -36.30 -0.87 23.60
C GLN A 33 -36.82 0.51 24.05
N ASP A 34 -37.57 1.20 23.17
CA ASP A 34 -38.05 2.57 23.35
C ASP A 34 -36.93 3.53 23.81
N LEU A 35 -35.72 3.34 23.27
CA LEU A 35 -34.56 4.17 23.60
C LEU A 35 -34.83 5.60 23.11
N LYS A 36 -35.35 6.43 24.01
CA LYS A 36 -35.44 7.87 23.84
C LYS A 36 -34.03 8.45 23.94
N TYR A 37 -33.35 8.53 22.81
CA TYR A 37 -32.10 9.25 22.73
C TYR A 37 -32.38 10.75 22.89
N HIS A 38 -31.77 11.37 23.89
CA HIS A 38 -31.65 12.82 23.91
C HIS A 38 -30.83 13.24 22.69
N PRO A 39 -31.27 14.23 21.89
CA PRO A 39 -30.53 14.70 20.71
C PRO A 39 -29.07 15.01 21.01
N THR A 40 -28.79 15.57 22.19
CA THR A 40 -27.44 15.87 22.69
C THR A 40 -26.57 14.62 22.82
N CYS A 41 -27.12 13.50 23.30
CA CYS A 41 -26.39 12.24 23.45
C CYS A 41 -26.03 11.64 22.08
N LEU A 42 -26.94 11.73 21.11
CA LEU A 42 -26.71 11.26 19.75
C LEU A 42 -25.61 12.08 19.04
N VAL A 43 -25.67 13.41 19.17
CA VAL A 43 -24.63 14.31 18.64
C VAL A 43 -23.27 14.02 19.29
N ALA A 44 -23.23 13.80 20.61
CA ALA A 44 -22.01 13.44 21.31
C ALA A 44 -21.42 12.10 20.80
N LEU A 45 -22.27 11.12 20.49
CA LEU A 45 -21.85 9.83 19.92
C LEU A 45 -21.19 10.01 18.55
N TYR A 46 -21.82 10.77 17.64
CA TYR A 46 -21.26 11.06 16.32
C TYR A 46 -19.95 11.83 16.40
N ASN A 47 -19.85 12.79 17.32
CA ASN A 47 -18.62 13.58 17.49
C ASN A 47 -17.47 12.70 18.00
N LYS A 48 -17.75 11.75 18.91
CA LYS A 48 -16.75 10.76 19.35
C LYS A 48 -16.31 9.88 18.19
N GLU A 49 -17.24 9.38 17.38
CA GLU A 49 -16.93 8.53 16.23
C GLU A 49 -16.03 9.27 15.23
N ARG A 50 -16.35 10.54 14.92
CA ARG A 50 -15.53 11.40 14.07
C ARG A 50 -14.13 11.61 14.64
N ALA A 51 -14.01 11.86 15.95
CA ALA A 51 -12.72 12.04 16.60
C ALA A 51 -11.85 10.76 16.54
N VAL A 52 -12.44 9.58 16.72
CA VAL A 52 -11.73 8.30 16.60
C VAL A 52 -11.31 8.05 15.15
N LYS A 53 -12.18 8.31 14.17
CA LYS A 53 -11.83 8.20 12.74
C LYS A 53 -10.67 9.10 12.36
N LYS A 54 -10.66 10.35 12.85
CA LYS A 54 -9.55 11.30 12.63
C LYS A 54 -8.23 10.80 13.23
N LYS A 55 -8.25 10.29 14.47
CA LYS A 55 -7.06 9.70 15.08
C LYS A 55 -6.58 8.44 14.36
N LYS A 56 -7.51 7.66 13.80
CA LYS A 56 -7.17 6.44 13.05
C LYS A 56 -6.50 6.77 11.71
N SER A 57 -6.94 7.81 11.00
CA SER A 57 -6.23 8.29 9.80
C SER A 57 -4.83 8.79 10.13
N GLU A 58 -4.67 9.58 11.19
CA GLU A 58 -3.36 10.08 11.65
C GLU A 58 -2.41 8.92 12.05
N GLN A 59 -2.92 7.86 12.68
CA GLN A 59 -2.10 6.68 13.02
C GLN A 59 -1.72 5.84 11.80
N THR A 60 -2.58 5.79 10.78
CA THR A 60 -2.29 5.04 9.53
C THR A 60 -1.22 5.76 8.71
N GLU A 61 -1.17 7.09 8.75
CA GLU A 61 -0.13 7.88 8.08
C GLU A 61 1.28 7.57 8.64
N ILE A 62 1.43 7.41 9.95
CA ILE A 62 2.71 7.07 10.60
C ILE A 62 3.20 5.66 10.19
N ASP A 63 2.29 4.69 10.10
CA ASP A 63 2.63 3.32 9.68
C ASP A 63 2.97 3.25 8.18
N ILE A 64 2.34 4.09 7.34
CA ILE A 64 2.65 4.21 5.90
C ILE A 64 4.02 4.85 5.68
N ASP A 65 4.43 5.83 6.50
CA ASP A 65 5.74 6.47 6.38
C ASP A 65 6.89 5.50 6.70
N ALA A 66 6.76 4.68 7.75
CA ALA A 66 7.77 3.67 8.09
C ALA A 66 7.84 2.53 7.03
N GLU A 67 6.72 2.13 6.45
CA GLU A 67 6.67 1.16 5.35
C GLU A 67 7.26 1.73 4.04
N ASN A 68 7.10 3.04 3.79
CA ASN A 68 7.73 3.72 2.66
C ASN A 68 9.26 3.86 2.82
N GLU A 69 9.76 4.08 4.04
CA GLU A 69 11.22 4.12 4.30
C GLU A 69 11.89 2.78 3.98
N ALA A 70 11.31 1.66 4.44
CA ALA A 70 11.82 0.32 4.11
C ALA A 70 11.80 0.06 2.59
N GLY A 71 10.73 0.50 1.92
CA GLY A 71 10.57 0.39 0.47
C GLY A 71 11.58 1.23 -0.33
N ASP A 72 11.95 2.42 0.15
CA ASP A 72 12.92 3.28 -0.51
C ASP A 72 14.37 2.80 -0.31
N VAL A 73 14.68 2.22 0.86
CA VAL A 73 15.97 1.57 1.12
C VAL A 73 16.16 0.36 0.20
N ALA A 74 15.17 -0.53 0.13
CA ALA A 74 15.22 -1.69 -0.77
C ALA A 74 15.38 -1.29 -2.24
N LEU A 75 14.73 -0.20 -2.66
CA LEU A 75 14.81 0.28 -4.02
C LEU A 75 16.17 0.91 -4.33
N SER A 76 16.73 1.66 -3.39
CA SER A 76 18.06 2.26 -3.52
C SER A 76 19.16 1.20 -3.64
N GLU A 77 19.05 0.11 -2.87
CA GLU A 77 19.95 -1.03 -3.02
C GLU A 77 19.81 -1.72 -4.39
N LEU A 78 18.58 -1.88 -4.88
CA LEU A 78 18.33 -2.46 -6.20
C LEU A 78 18.94 -1.62 -7.32
N VAL A 79 18.77 -0.30 -7.24
CA VAL A 79 19.40 0.65 -8.17
C VAL A 79 20.93 0.52 -8.11
N ASN A 80 21.50 0.46 -6.90
CA ASN A 80 22.93 0.29 -6.73
C ASN A 80 23.44 -1.03 -7.32
N TYR A 81 22.70 -2.13 -7.14
CA TYR A 81 23.01 -3.41 -7.76
C TYR A 81 23.04 -3.33 -9.29
N ILE A 82 22.06 -2.65 -9.90
CA ILE A 82 22.00 -2.45 -11.37
C ILE A 82 23.22 -1.65 -11.85
N PHE A 83 23.61 -0.58 -11.13
CA PHE A 83 24.80 0.21 -11.50
C PHE A 83 26.12 -0.55 -11.31
N GLU A 84 26.28 -1.26 -10.20
CA GLU A 84 27.49 -2.04 -9.92
C GLU A 84 27.66 -3.20 -10.91
N THR A 85 26.57 -3.84 -11.31
CA THR A 85 26.61 -4.89 -12.34
C THR A 85 26.94 -4.33 -13.71
N GLN A 86 26.42 -3.16 -14.07
CA GLN A 86 26.81 -2.46 -15.30
C GLN A 86 28.31 -2.11 -15.30
N LYS A 87 28.81 -1.54 -14.20
CA LYS A 87 30.19 -1.09 -14.09
C LYS A 87 31.21 -2.23 -14.12
N ASN A 88 30.87 -3.38 -13.53
CA ASN A 88 31.74 -4.54 -13.44
C ASN A 88 31.62 -5.49 -14.65
N SER A 89 30.61 -5.29 -15.50
CA SER A 89 30.44 -6.09 -16.71
C SER A 89 31.16 -5.44 -17.89
N HIS A 90 31.91 -6.23 -18.66
CA HIS A 90 32.62 -5.76 -19.85
C HIS A 90 31.74 -5.82 -21.13
N GLY A 91 30.41 -5.83 -21.00
CA GLY A 91 29.46 -5.92 -22.11
C GLY A 91 28.01 -5.59 -21.72
N THR A 92 27.08 -5.71 -22.68
CA THR A 92 25.65 -5.39 -22.53
C THR A 92 25.03 -6.09 -21.32
N THR A 93 24.54 -5.30 -20.36
CA THR A 93 23.83 -5.82 -19.19
C THR A 93 22.32 -5.81 -19.43
N VAL A 94 21.70 -6.99 -19.34
CA VAL A 94 20.25 -7.18 -19.50
C VAL A 94 19.69 -7.69 -18.19
N PHE A 95 18.71 -6.97 -17.63
CA PHE A 95 18.04 -7.35 -16.40
C PHE A 95 16.62 -7.82 -16.68
N ARG A 96 16.24 -8.96 -16.10
CA ARG A 96 14.84 -9.39 -16.12
C ARG A 96 14.07 -8.68 -15.01
N LEU A 97 12.94 -8.07 -15.35
CA LEU A 97 12.07 -7.40 -14.38
C LEU A 97 11.55 -8.38 -13.32
N ALA A 98 11.36 -9.65 -13.68
CA ALA A 98 10.96 -10.69 -12.73
C ALA A 98 12.03 -10.92 -11.64
N ASP A 99 13.31 -10.93 -12.01
CA ASP A 99 14.42 -11.14 -11.09
C ASP A 99 14.58 -9.92 -10.18
N LEU A 100 14.53 -8.71 -10.74
CA LEU A 100 14.55 -7.47 -9.98
C LEU A 100 13.36 -7.36 -9.00
N ALA A 101 12.17 -7.78 -9.42
CA ALA A 101 11.00 -7.84 -8.56
C ALA A 101 11.17 -8.82 -7.40
N ASN A 102 11.74 -10.00 -7.66
CA ASN A 102 12.03 -10.97 -6.62
C ASN A 102 13.09 -10.47 -5.63
N MET A 103 14.13 -9.79 -6.11
CA MET A 103 15.15 -9.18 -5.24
C MET A 103 14.56 -8.09 -4.36
N TYR A 104 13.73 -7.22 -4.96
CA TYR A 104 13.03 -6.17 -4.24
C TYR A 104 12.06 -6.71 -3.19
N GLU A 105 11.25 -7.71 -3.54
CA GLU A 105 10.31 -8.35 -2.62
C GLU A 105 11.03 -9.02 -1.45
N ARG A 106 12.09 -9.79 -1.72
CA ARG A 106 12.92 -10.39 -0.66
C ARG A 106 13.52 -9.34 0.25
N ARG A 107 13.98 -8.21 -0.30
CA ARG A 107 14.60 -7.17 0.50
C ARG A 107 13.58 -6.42 1.34
N ASN A 108 12.40 -6.14 0.79
CA ASN A 108 11.28 -5.60 1.55
C ASN A 108 10.87 -6.54 2.68
N GLN A 109 10.71 -7.84 2.43
CA GLN A 109 10.40 -8.83 3.49
C GLN A 109 11.45 -8.88 4.61
N GLN A 110 12.70 -8.51 4.34
CA GLN A 110 13.75 -8.42 5.36
C GLN A 110 13.71 -7.12 6.16
N LEU A 111 13.23 -6.03 5.56
CA LEU A 111 13.21 -4.68 6.14
C LEU A 111 11.85 -4.34 6.79
N SER A 112 10.75 -4.92 6.29
CA SER A 112 9.38 -4.71 6.79
C SER A 112 8.82 -5.99 7.42
N VAL A 113 8.05 -5.82 8.51
CA VAL A 113 7.38 -6.94 9.22
C VAL A 113 6.14 -7.47 8.46
N GLY A 114 5.80 -6.86 7.32
CA GLY A 114 4.65 -7.23 6.47
C GLY A 114 5.01 -7.38 4.99
N SER A 115 4.25 -8.20 4.26
CA SER A 115 4.42 -8.40 2.81
C SER A 115 3.73 -7.29 2.02
N LEU A 116 4.49 -6.27 1.61
CA LEU A 116 4.02 -5.32 0.61
C LEU A 116 4.10 -5.98 -0.77
N LEU A 117 2.97 -6.49 -1.25
CA LEU A 117 2.81 -6.99 -2.62
C LEU A 117 2.87 -5.82 -3.60
N ILE A 118 4.09 -5.36 -3.92
CA ILE A 118 4.29 -4.31 -4.91
C ILE A 118 4.18 -4.93 -6.30
N HIS A 119 3.22 -4.42 -7.09
CA HIS A 119 3.03 -4.86 -8.46
C HIS A 119 4.26 -4.57 -9.32
N ARG A 120 4.67 -5.53 -10.15
CA ARG A 120 5.85 -5.44 -11.04
C ARG A 120 5.83 -4.20 -11.94
N THR A 121 4.64 -3.77 -12.37
CA THR A 121 4.45 -2.54 -13.18
C THR A 121 4.90 -1.30 -12.41
N ARG A 122 4.55 -1.20 -11.14
CA ARG A 122 4.93 -0.06 -10.28
C ARG A 122 6.43 -0.05 -10.02
N LEU A 123 7.05 -1.21 -9.78
CA LEU A 123 8.50 -1.31 -9.64
C LEU A 123 9.24 -0.87 -10.92
N LYS A 124 8.74 -1.29 -12.09
CA LYS A 124 9.27 -0.86 -13.39
C LYS A 124 9.23 0.66 -13.52
N GLU A 125 8.09 1.29 -13.26
CA GLU A 125 7.94 2.75 -13.33
C GLU A 125 8.90 3.47 -12.38
N MET A 126 9.05 2.98 -11.15
CA MET A 126 9.96 3.58 -10.16
C MET A 126 11.43 3.46 -10.59
N LEU A 127 11.84 2.33 -11.19
CA LEU A 127 13.20 2.14 -11.71
C LEU A 127 13.49 3.05 -12.90
N LEU A 128 12.55 3.17 -13.84
CA LEU A 128 12.68 4.07 -14.99
C LEU A 128 12.70 5.55 -14.56
N ALA A 129 12.00 5.91 -13.48
CA ALA A 129 12.03 7.26 -12.94
C ALA A 129 13.36 7.60 -12.24
N LYS A 130 14.01 6.64 -11.57
CA LYS A 130 15.31 6.86 -10.92
C LYS A 130 16.51 6.72 -11.86
N ILE A 131 16.41 5.89 -12.90
CA ILE A 131 17.50 5.62 -13.85
C ILE A 131 17.08 6.06 -15.26
N SER A 132 17.43 7.29 -15.62
CA SER A 132 17.07 7.88 -16.92
C SER A 132 17.65 7.14 -18.13
N ASP A 133 18.80 6.49 -17.95
CA ASP A 133 19.50 5.74 -19.00
C ASP A 133 18.93 4.32 -19.21
N LEU A 134 17.96 3.90 -18.39
CA LEU A 134 17.38 2.56 -18.42
C LEU A 134 16.11 2.55 -19.27
N GLN A 135 16.02 1.59 -20.18
CA GLN A 135 14.85 1.39 -21.03
C GLN A 135 14.24 0.01 -20.78
N ALA A 136 12.91 -0.05 -20.84
CA ALA A 136 12.17 -1.29 -20.64
C ALA A 136 11.62 -1.82 -21.96
N TYR A 137 12.05 -3.02 -22.33
CA TYR A 137 11.60 -3.76 -23.48
C TYR A 137 10.69 -4.90 -23.04
N THR A 138 9.65 -5.20 -23.82
CA THR A 138 8.80 -6.37 -23.60
C THR A 138 9.07 -7.35 -24.73
N LYS A 139 9.78 -8.43 -24.40
CA LYS A 139 9.98 -9.55 -25.34
C LYS A 139 9.29 -10.77 -24.74
N ASP A 140 8.37 -11.37 -25.50
CA ASP A 140 7.67 -12.60 -25.12
C ASP A 140 7.00 -12.55 -23.72
N MET A 141 6.31 -11.45 -23.42
CA MET A 141 5.63 -11.17 -22.14
C MET A 141 6.54 -11.00 -20.91
N GLU A 142 7.86 -11.16 -21.06
CA GLU A 142 8.82 -10.80 -20.03
C GLU A 142 9.29 -9.35 -20.23
N GLY A 143 9.24 -8.58 -19.14
CA GLY A 143 9.82 -7.24 -19.10
C GLY A 143 11.34 -7.35 -18.92
N LEU A 144 12.09 -6.88 -19.91
CA LEU A 144 13.54 -6.74 -19.87
C LEU A 144 13.89 -5.27 -19.65
N LEU A 145 14.91 -5.00 -18.85
CA LEU A 145 15.45 -3.69 -18.58
C LEU A 145 16.89 -3.66 -19.07
N VAL A 146 17.20 -2.73 -19.98
CA VAL A 146 18.51 -2.60 -20.64
C VAL A 146 18.89 -1.13 -20.68
N PHE A 147 20.17 -0.83 -20.51
CA PHE A 147 20.66 0.54 -20.66
C PHE A 147 20.67 0.95 -22.12
N GLU A 148 20.26 2.19 -22.42
CA GLU A 148 20.19 2.73 -23.78
C GLU A 148 21.53 2.60 -24.54
N LYS A 149 22.65 2.76 -23.82
CA LYS A 149 24.02 2.64 -24.36
C LYS A 149 24.37 1.23 -24.82
N ASP A 150 23.67 0.22 -24.30
CA ASP A 150 23.91 -1.19 -24.54
C ASP A 150 22.89 -1.80 -25.53
N VAL A 151 21.97 -0.99 -26.06
CA VAL A 151 20.97 -1.41 -27.05
C VAL A 151 21.66 -1.56 -28.40
N GLY A 152 21.96 -2.81 -28.78
CA GLY A 152 22.34 -3.14 -30.15
C GLY A 152 21.17 -2.95 -31.13
N PRO A 153 21.44 -2.75 -32.44
CA PRO A 153 20.40 -2.49 -33.44
C PRO A 153 19.33 -3.59 -33.56
N GLU A 154 19.58 -4.79 -33.04
CA GLU A 154 18.62 -5.91 -33.02
C GLU A 154 17.51 -5.77 -31.96
N ILE A 155 17.67 -4.96 -30.92
CA ILE A 155 16.63 -4.75 -29.88
C ILE A 155 15.75 -3.53 -30.21
N ALA A 156 16.28 -2.56 -30.97
CA ALA A 156 15.55 -1.34 -31.37
C ALA A 156 14.46 -1.57 -32.44
N LEU A 157 14.38 -2.78 -33.00
CA LEU A 157 13.50 -3.14 -34.12
C LEU A 157 12.34 -4.08 -33.74
N ALA A 158 12.14 -4.33 -32.44
CA ALA A 158 11.08 -5.19 -31.91
C ALA A 158 10.00 -4.39 -31.17
#